data_AF-A0A2S3ZQR1-F1
#
_entry.id   AF-A0A2S3ZQR1-F1
#
_cell.length_a   1.000
_cell.length_b   1.000
_cell.length_c   1.000
_cell.angle_alpha   90.00
_cell.angle_beta   90.00
_cell.angle_gamma   90.00
#
_symmetry.space_group_name_H-M   'P 1'
#
loop_
_entity.id
_entity.type
_entity.pdbx_description
1 polymer ?
#
loop_
_entity_poly.entity_id
_entity_poly.type
_entity_poly.pdbx_seq_one_letter_code
_entity_poly.pdbx_strand_id
1 'polypeptide(L)'
;MNAPNHEGIQAGVDRFYRTCKLVGINMSKKKSYINRTGTFEFTSFFYRYGFVANFSMELPSFGVSGINESADMSIGVTVIKNNMINNDLGPATAQMALQLFIKDYRYTYRCHRGDTQIQTRRAFELKKLWEQTRSKAGLLISDGGPNLYNIRNLHIPEVCLKWELMDEDYQGRLCNPMNPFVSHKEIDSVNNAVVMPAHGPAKSMEYDAVATTHSWIPKRNRSILNTSQRGILEDEQMYQKCCNLFEKFFPSSSYRRPVGISSMVEAMVSRARIDARIDFESGRIKKEEFAEIMKICSTIEELRRQK
;
A
#
# COMPACT_ATOMS: atom_id res chain seq x y z
N MET A 1 -35.49 0.91 27.02
CA MET A 1 -36.75 1.20 27.72
C MET A 1 -37.23 -0.09 28.33
N ASN A 2 -37.18 -0.20 29.66
CA ASN A 2 -37.79 -1.33 30.34
C ASN A 2 -39.22 -0.93 30.65
N ALA A 3 -40.18 -1.57 29.99
CA ALA A 3 -41.60 -1.34 30.24
C ALA A 3 -42.22 -2.65 30.76
N PRO A 4 -43.22 -2.57 31.65
CA PRO A 4 -43.83 -3.75 32.27
C PRO A 4 -44.66 -4.59 31.29
N ASN A 5 -45.10 -4.01 30.18
CA ASN A 5 -45.96 -4.66 29.18
C ASN A 5 -45.61 -4.22 27.75
N HIS A 6 -46.13 -4.94 26.75
CA HIS A 6 -45.87 -4.67 25.33
C HIS A 6 -46.38 -3.29 24.89
N GLU A 7 -47.52 -2.85 25.43
CA GLU A 7 -48.10 -1.52 25.16
C GLU A 7 -47.19 -0.39 25.63
N GLY A 8 -46.54 -0.54 26.80
CA GLY A 8 -45.57 0.42 27.30
C GLY A 8 -44.30 0.51 26.44
N ILE A 9 -43.88 -0.60 25.82
CA ILE A 9 -42.78 -0.61 24.83
C ILE A 9 -43.20 0.19 23.60
N GLN A 10 -44.40 -0.05 23.07
CA GLN A 10 -44.92 0.64 21.89
C GLN A 10 -45.05 2.15 22.12
N ALA A 11 -45.61 2.58 23.25
CA ALA A 11 -45.69 3.99 23.62
C ALA A 11 -44.30 4.65 23.73
N GLY A 12 -43.32 3.90 24.23
CA GLY A 12 -41.91 4.32 24.26
C GLY A 12 -41.31 4.52 22.87
N VAL A 13 -41.50 3.55 21.97
CA VAL A 13 -41.03 3.64 20.58
C VAL A 13 -41.66 4.83 19.86
N ASP A 14 -42.96 5.07 20.05
CA ASP A 14 -43.67 6.20 19.44
C ASP A 14 -43.17 7.55 19.97
N ARG A 15 -42.87 7.64 21.28
CA ARG A 15 -42.23 8.83 21.86
C ARG A 15 -40.86 9.06 21.25
N PHE A 16 -40.02 8.02 21.17
CA PHE A 16 -38.69 8.10 20.55
C PHE A 16 -38.77 8.53 19.09
N TYR A 17 -39.69 7.94 18.31
CA TYR A 17 -39.93 8.31 16.91
C TYR A 17 -40.28 9.80 16.77
N ARG A 18 -41.18 10.32 17.62
CA ARG A 18 -41.55 11.75 17.62
C ARG A 18 -40.39 12.65 18.02
N THR A 19 -39.60 12.27 19.02
CA THR A 19 -38.39 13.01 19.41
C THR A 19 -37.37 13.07 18.27
N CYS A 20 -37.13 11.96 17.57
CA CYS A 20 -36.27 11.93 16.38
C CYS A 20 -36.78 12.89 15.30
N LYS A 21 -38.10 12.95 15.08
CA LYS A 21 -38.70 13.88 14.12
C LYS A 21 -38.47 15.35 14.49
N LEU A 22 -38.47 15.71 15.77
CA LEU A 22 -38.19 17.07 16.23
C LEU A 22 -36.77 17.54 15.90
N VAL A 23 -35.81 16.60 15.84
CA VAL A 23 -34.40 16.89 15.47
C VAL A 23 -34.08 16.56 14.01
N GLY A 24 -35.10 16.35 13.17
CA GLY A 24 -34.93 16.10 11.73
C GLY A 24 -34.50 14.66 11.36
N ILE A 25 -34.47 13.72 12.31
CA ILE A 25 -34.13 12.31 12.06
C ILE A 25 -35.38 11.51 11.68
N ASN A 26 -35.32 10.80 10.56
CA ASN A 26 -36.43 10.05 9.99
C ASN A 26 -36.20 8.54 10.09
N MET A 27 -36.78 7.89 11.11
CA MET A 27 -36.77 6.43 11.21
C MET A 27 -37.63 5.79 10.11
N SER A 28 -37.08 4.77 9.44
CA SER A 28 -37.76 4.06 8.35
C SER A 28 -38.73 3.01 8.89
N LYS A 29 -40.04 3.30 8.81
CA LYS A 29 -41.08 2.32 9.15
C LYS A 29 -41.12 1.10 8.21
N LYS A 30 -40.52 1.20 7.02
CA LYS A 30 -40.48 0.11 6.03
C LYS A 30 -39.32 -0.87 6.25
N LYS A 31 -38.22 -0.41 6.84
CA LYS A 31 -36.97 -1.18 6.99
C LYS A 31 -36.66 -1.55 8.43
N SER A 32 -37.19 -0.79 9.40
CA SER A 32 -37.02 -1.08 10.82
C SER A 32 -38.09 -2.04 11.32
N TYR A 33 -37.70 -2.92 12.23
CA TYR A 33 -38.57 -3.86 12.92
C TYR A 33 -38.22 -3.89 14.41
N ILE A 34 -39.09 -4.49 15.22
CA ILE A 34 -38.89 -4.65 16.67
C ILE A 34 -39.19 -6.08 17.08
N ASN A 35 -38.41 -6.60 18.01
CA ASN A 35 -38.53 -7.95 18.56
C ASN A 35 -38.06 -7.93 20.03
N ARG A 36 -38.22 -9.07 20.73
CA ARG A 36 -37.68 -9.22 22.09
C ARG A 36 -36.16 -9.19 22.03
N THR A 37 -35.55 -8.54 23.04
CA THR A 37 -34.09 -8.48 23.17
C THR A 37 -33.48 -9.88 23.20
N GLY A 38 -32.47 -10.09 22.36
CA GLY A 38 -31.83 -11.38 22.16
C GLY A 38 -31.27 -11.50 20.75
N THR A 39 -31.95 -10.92 19.77
CA THR A 39 -31.46 -10.80 18.39
C THR A 39 -31.70 -9.41 17.82
N PHE A 40 -30.75 -8.87 17.06
CA PHE A 40 -30.90 -7.62 16.29
C PHE A 40 -29.85 -7.54 15.17
N GLU A 41 -29.99 -6.55 14.29
CA GLU A 41 -29.01 -6.22 13.27
C GLU A 41 -28.58 -4.75 13.43
N PHE A 42 -27.30 -4.48 13.22
CA PHE A 42 -26.77 -3.12 13.20
C PHE A 42 -25.58 -3.05 12.24
N THR A 43 -25.68 -2.21 11.21
CA THR A 43 -24.63 -2.01 10.19
C THR A 43 -24.09 -3.33 9.62
N SER A 44 -24.99 -4.27 9.33
CA SER A 44 -24.71 -5.63 8.85
C SER A 44 -23.94 -6.54 9.82
N PHE A 45 -23.81 -6.15 11.09
CA PHE A 45 -23.50 -7.07 12.18
C PHE A 45 -24.79 -7.69 12.70
N PHE A 46 -24.80 -9.02 12.78
CA PHE A 46 -25.93 -9.78 13.27
C PHE A 46 -25.65 -10.19 14.71
N TYR A 47 -26.60 -9.91 15.60
CA TYR A 47 -26.54 -10.32 16.99
C TYR A 47 -27.55 -11.43 17.23
N ARG A 48 -27.09 -12.54 17.81
CA ARG A 48 -27.91 -13.64 18.30
C ARG A 48 -27.32 -14.17 19.60
N TYR A 49 -27.75 -13.59 20.72
CA TYR A 49 -27.19 -13.87 22.06
C TYR A 49 -25.66 -13.67 22.14
N GLY A 50 -25.13 -12.83 21.25
CA GLY A 50 -23.71 -12.62 20.95
C GLY A 50 -23.59 -12.17 19.49
N PHE A 51 -22.54 -11.43 19.13
CA PHE A 51 -22.29 -11.13 17.72
C PHE A 51 -21.87 -12.39 16.97
N VAL A 52 -22.44 -12.60 15.79
CA VAL A 52 -22.07 -13.71 14.90
C VAL A 52 -21.24 -13.20 13.74
N ALA A 53 -20.34 -14.05 13.25
CA ALA A 53 -19.52 -13.73 12.08
C ALA A 53 -20.37 -13.53 10.82
N ASN A 54 -19.94 -12.57 9.99
CA ASN A 54 -20.53 -12.31 8.68
C ASN A 54 -19.43 -12.32 7.61
N PHE A 55 -18.89 -13.50 7.33
CA PHE A 55 -17.78 -13.72 6.40
C PHE A 55 -18.05 -13.17 4.99
N SER A 56 -19.30 -13.25 4.52
CA SER A 56 -19.67 -12.86 3.15
C SER A 56 -19.38 -11.40 2.83
N MET A 57 -19.34 -10.53 3.84
CA MET A 57 -19.02 -9.10 3.66
C MET A 57 -17.59 -8.89 3.17
N GLU A 58 -16.66 -9.74 3.60
CA GLU A 58 -15.23 -9.61 3.29
C GLU A 58 -14.82 -10.41 2.05
N LEU A 59 -15.71 -11.17 1.43
CA LEU A 59 -15.41 -11.99 0.24
C LEU A 59 -14.69 -11.21 -0.89
N PRO A 60 -15.06 -9.97 -1.24
CA PRO A 60 -14.37 -9.22 -2.29
C PRO A 60 -12.90 -8.91 -1.98
N SER A 61 -12.49 -8.94 -0.70
CA SER A 61 -11.11 -8.65 -0.28
C SER A 61 -10.14 -9.81 -0.50
N PHE A 62 -10.63 -11.03 -0.75
CA PHE A 62 -9.80 -12.24 -0.91
C PHE A 62 -9.08 -12.33 -2.27
N GLY A 63 -9.42 -11.46 -3.23
CA GLY A 63 -8.79 -11.40 -4.54
C GLY A 63 -7.47 -10.64 -4.56
N VAL A 64 -6.86 -10.57 -5.74
CA VAL A 64 -5.67 -9.76 -6.00
C VAL A 64 -6.03 -8.27 -5.93
N SER A 65 -5.30 -7.49 -5.12
CA SER A 65 -5.64 -6.07 -4.83
C SER A 65 -5.32 -5.10 -5.98
N GLY A 66 -4.42 -5.46 -6.88
CA GLY A 66 -4.05 -4.71 -8.06
C GLY A 66 -3.01 -3.61 -7.83
N ILE A 67 -2.18 -3.69 -6.78
CA ILE A 67 -1.15 -2.68 -6.49
C ILE A 67 0.14 -3.03 -7.23
N ASN A 68 0.78 -4.12 -6.81
CA ASN A 68 1.95 -4.73 -7.45
C ASN A 68 2.17 -6.13 -6.84
N GLU A 69 3.11 -6.86 -7.43
CA GLU A 69 3.38 -8.25 -7.06
C GLU A 69 3.77 -8.43 -5.59
N SER A 70 4.61 -7.54 -5.04
CA SER A 70 5.08 -7.62 -3.65
C SER A 70 3.96 -7.30 -2.65
N ALA A 71 3.26 -6.18 -2.87
CA ALA A 71 2.18 -5.71 -2.00
C ALA A 71 1.00 -6.68 -1.97
N ASP A 72 0.55 -7.14 -3.13
CA ASP A 72 -0.63 -7.98 -3.24
C ASP A 72 -0.43 -9.33 -2.55
N MET A 73 0.79 -9.89 -2.58
CA MET A 73 1.10 -11.11 -1.81
C MET A 73 0.92 -10.87 -0.31
N SER A 74 1.50 -9.79 0.22
CA SER A 74 1.37 -9.45 1.65
C SER A 74 -0.09 -9.17 2.04
N ILE A 75 -0.83 -8.43 1.22
CA ILE A 75 -2.23 -8.07 1.49
C ILE A 75 -3.11 -9.31 1.47
N GLY A 76 -3.05 -10.15 0.43
CA GLY A 76 -3.90 -11.33 0.31
C GLY A 76 -3.72 -12.30 1.47
N VAL A 77 -2.48 -12.53 1.90
CA VAL A 77 -2.16 -13.37 3.05
C VAL A 77 -2.64 -12.73 4.37
N THR A 78 -2.51 -11.40 4.51
CA THR A 78 -3.00 -10.65 5.68
C THR A 78 -4.53 -10.64 5.77
N VAL A 79 -5.24 -10.55 4.65
CA VAL A 79 -6.71 -10.64 4.58
C VAL A 79 -7.18 -12.00 5.11
N ILE A 80 -6.54 -13.10 4.70
CA ILE A 80 -6.86 -14.44 5.19
C ILE A 80 -6.64 -14.50 6.71
N LYS A 81 -5.47 -14.04 7.20
CA LYS A 81 -5.15 -13.98 8.64
C LYS A 81 -6.20 -13.20 9.44
N ASN A 82 -6.56 -12.00 8.98
CA ASN A 82 -7.51 -11.14 9.68
C ASN A 82 -8.92 -11.76 9.71
N ASN A 83 -9.34 -12.43 8.64
CA ASN A 83 -10.63 -13.11 8.60
C ASN A 83 -10.67 -14.37 9.48
N MET A 84 -9.54 -15.06 9.68
CA MET A 84 -9.44 -16.14 10.67
C MET A 84 -9.67 -15.64 12.11
N ILE A 85 -9.26 -14.41 12.41
CA ILE A 85 -9.38 -13.82 13.75
C ILE A 85 -10.75 -13.17 13.96
N ASN A 86 -11.23 -12.39 12.98
CA ASN A 86 -12.38 -11.50 13.17
C ASN A 86 -13.71 -12.08 12.67
N ASN A 87 -13.69 -13.02 11.72
CA ASN A 87 -14.88 -13.47 10.99
C ASN A 87 -15.05 -15.01 11.00
N ASP A 88 -14.51 -15.68 12.01
CA ASP A 88 -14.62 -17.14 12.22
C ASP A 88 -14.27 -17.98 10.98
N LEU A 89 -13.29 -17.53 10.18
CA LEU A 89 -12.82 -18.31 9.03
C LEU A 89 -12.04 -19.55 9.52
N GLY A 90 -12.68 -20.72 9.42
CA GLY A 90 -12.08 -21.99 9.82
C GLY A 90 -10.79 -22.34 9.05
N PRO A 91 -9.90 -23.18 9.63
CA PRO A 91 -8.56 -23.45 9.08
C PRO A 91 -8.58 -24.13 7.70
N ALA A 92 -9.53 -25.04 7.46
CA ALA A 92 -9.67 -25.69 6.15
C ALA A 92 -10.05 -24.69 5.05
N THR A 93 -10.99 -23.80 5.34
CA THR A 93 -11.40 -22.73 4.42
C THR A 93 -10.28 -21.72 4.21
N ALA A 94 -9.51 -21.39 5.24
CA ALA A 94 -8.34 -20.52 5.12
C ALA A 94 -7.25 -21.12 4.22
N GLN A 95 -6.99 -22.43 4.31
CA GLN A 95 -6.07 -23.12 3.40
C GLN A 95 -6.56 -23.11 1.95
N MET A 96 -7.86 -23.34 1.73
CA MET A 96 -8.46 -23.24 0.40
C MET A 96 -8.39 -21.80 -0.13
N ALA A 97 -8.68 -20.80 0.70
CA ALA A 97 -8.58 -19.39 0.34
C ALA A 97 -7.16 -19.02 -0.10
N LEU A 98 -6.14 -19.52 0.60
CA LEU A 98 -4.75 -19.34 0.19
C LEU A 98 -4.47 -19.99 -1.18
N GLN A 99 -4.97 -21.20 -1.43
CA GLN A 99 -4.81 -21.86 -2.73
C GLN A 99 -5.49 -21.09 -3.87
N LEU A 100 -6.71 -20.60 -3.64
CA LEU A 100 -7.46 -19.77 -4.59
C LEU A 100 -6.74 -18.45 -4.85
N PHE A 101 -6.26 -17.78 -3.81
CA PHE A 101 -5.48 -16.56 -3.92
C PHE A 101 -4.21 -16.76 -4.75
N ILE A 102 -3.41 -17.80 -4.46
CA ILE A 102 -2.21 -18.10 -5.25
C ILE A 102 -2.54 -18.44 -6.70
N LYS A 103 -3.66 -19.13 -6.95
CA LYS A 103 -4.12 -19.39 -8.31
C LYS A 103 -4.45 -18.08 -9.02
N ASP A 104 -5.25 -17.21 -8.41
CA ASP A 104 -5.63 -15.91 -8.99
C ASP A 104 -4.39 -15.01 -9.22
N TYR A 105 -3.52 -14.90 -8.21
CA TYR A 105 -2.25 -14.18 -8.27
C TYR A 105 -1.39 -14.61 -9.46
N ARG A 106 -1.19 -15.92 -9.65
CA ARG A 106 -0.38 -16.46 -10.75
C ARG A 106 -0.98 -16.16 -12.12
N TYR A 107 -2.30 -16.16 -12.26
CA TYR A 107 -2.95 -15.84 -13.53
C TYR A 107 -2.92 -14.33 -13.80
N THR A 108 -3.14 -13.51 -12.78
CA THR A 108 -3.12 -12.05 -12.86
C THR A 108 -1.75 -11.53 -13.28
N TYR A 109 -0.68 -12.00 -12.62
CA TYR A 109 0.70 -11.56 -12.91
C TYR A 109 1.46 -12.45 -13.89
N ARG A 110 0.80 -13.49 -14.42
CA ARG A 110 1.36 -14.45 -15.39
C ARG A 110 2.65 -15.10 -14.90
N CYS A 111 2.79 -15.25 -13.58
CA CYS A 111 3.95 -15.81 -12.88
C CYS A 111 3.72 -17.27 -12.48
N HIS A 112 3.31 -18.09 -13.45
CA HIS A 112 3.15 -19.52 -13.22
C HIS A 112 4.47 -20.16 -12.80
N ARG A 113 4.37 -21.31 -12.14
CA ARG A 113 5.52 -22.05 -11.63
C ARG A 113 6.48 -22.42 -12.78
N GLY A 114 7.79 -22.31 -12.54
CA GLY A 114 8.82 -22.48 -13.57
C GLY A 114 8.82 -23.85 -14.25
N ASP A 115 8.30 -24.88 -13.58
CA ASP A 115 8.16 -26.24 -14.09
C ASP A 115 6.83 -26.50 -14.84
N THR A 116 5.98 -25.49 -15.00
CA THR A 116 4.70 -25.66 -15.71
C THR A 116 4.86 -25.59 -17.24
N GLN A 117 3.96 -26.27 -17.94
CA GLN A 117 3.88 -26.23 -19.41
C GLN A 117 3.12 -25.02 -19.96
N ILE A 118 2.66 -24.12 -19.08
CA ILE A 118 1.88 -22.95 -19.48
C ILE A 118 2.79 -21.97 -20.23
N GLN A 119 2.37 -21.56 -21.42
CA GLN A 119 3.12 -20.61 -22.24
C GLN A 119 2.50 -19.21 -22.12
N THR A 120 3.27 -18.29 -21.55
CA THR A 120 2.98 -16.84 -21.52
C THR A 120 4.23 -16.08 -21.94
N ARG A 121 4.10 -14.77 -22.21
CA ARG A 121 5.27 -13.92 -22.50
C ARG A 121 6.33 -13.95 -21.40
N ARG A 122 5.92 -14.07 -20.12
CA ARG A 122 6.82 -14.13 -18.96
C ARG A 122 7.36 -15.56 -18.72
N ALA A 123 6.61 -16.59 -19.13
CA ALA A 123 6.97 -17.98 -18.85
C ALA A 123 8.33 -18.41 -19.40
N PHE A 124 8.78 -17.84 -20.53
CA PHE A 124 10.09 -18.13 -21.10
C PHE A 124 11.23 -17.71 -20.16
N GLU A 125 11.20 -16.47 -19.67
CA GLU A 125 12.21 -15.96 -18.72
C GLU A 125 12.13 -16.67 -17.36
N LEU A 126 10.92 -17.01 -16.90
CA LEU A 126 10.75 -17.76 -15.65
C LEU A 126 11.31 -19.18 -15.75
N LYS A 127 11.17 -19.85 -16.90
CA LYS A 127 11.76 -21.17 -17.14
C LYS A 127 13.29 -21.10 -17.11
N LYS A 128 13.86 -20.07 -17.75
CA LYS A 128 15.30 -19.81 -17.71
C LYS A 128 15.81 -19.57 -16.29
N LEU A 129 15.13 -18.70 -15.53
CA LEU A 129 15.46 -18.46 -14.12
C LEU A 129 15.32 -19.73 -13.29
N TRP A 130 14.24 -20.48 -13.51
CA TRP A 130 14.01 -21.76 -12.87
C TRP A 130 15.17 -22.70 -13.12
N GLU A 131 15.61 -22.91 -14.36
CA GLU A 131 16.74 -23.79 -14.71
C GLU A 131 18.06 -23.35 -14.06
N GLN A 132 18.35 -22.04 -14.06
CA GLN A 132 19.59 -21.46 -13.54
C GLN A 132 19.70 -21.51 -12.01
N THR A 133 18.58 -21.40 -11.29
CA THR A 133 18.59 -21.30 -9.83
C THR A 133 18.85 -22.66 -9.20
N ARG A 134 19.77 -22.81 -8.25
CA ARG A 134 19.99 -24.07 -7.53
C ARG A 134 18.83 -24.34 -6.57
N SER A 135 18.55 -23.41 -5.67
CA SER A 135 17.49 -23.54 -4.67
C SER A 135 16.14 -23.02 -5.19
N LYS A 136 15.37 -23.90 -5.84
CA LYS A 136 14.05 -23.52 -6.40
C LYS A 136 13.04 -23.09 -5.33
N ALA A 137 13.22 -23.54 -4.08
CA ALA A 137 12.33 -23.19 -2.96
C ALA A 137 12.46 -21.72 -2.53
N GLY A 138 13.63 -21.11 -2.76
CA GLY A 138 13.90 -19.71 -2.46
C GLY A 138 13.32 -18.72 -3.46
N LEU A 139 12.95 -19.17 -4.67
CA LEU A 139 12.31 -18.30 -5.66
C LEU A 139 10.96 -17.78 -5.15
N LEU A 140 10.71 -16.49 -5.30
CA LEU A 140 9.40 -15.91 -5.03
C LEU A 140 8.34 -16.48 -5.96
N ILE A 141 7.07 -16.44 -5.54
CA ILE A 141 5.94 -16.88 -6.37
C ILE A 141 5.87 -16.06 -7.66
N SER A 142 6.16 -14.75 -7.59
CA SER A 142 6.28 -13.83 -8.72
C SER A 142 7.34 -14.26 -9.74
N ASP A 143 8.39 -14.96 -9.27
CA ASP A 143 9.49 -15.48 -10.09
C ASP A 143 9.33 -16.98 -10.42
N GLY A 144 8.10 -17.49 -10.33
CA GLY A 144 7.78 -18.87 -10.71
C GLY A 144 8.15 -19.90 -9.63
N GLY A 145 8.44 -19.46 -8.41
CA GLY A 145 8.72 -20.31 -7.27
C GLY A 145 7.48 -21.00 -6.67
N PRO A 146 7.70 -21.96 -5.75
CA PRO A 146 6.62 -22.64 -5.03
C PRO A 146 6.00 -21.72 -3.96
N ASN A 147 4.76 -22.03 -3.57
CA ASN A 147 4.13 -21.38 -2.43
C ASN A 147 4.57 -22.08 -1.12
N LEU A 148 5.15 -21.33 -0.18
CA LEU A 148 5.54 -21.83 1.15
C LEU A 148 4.58 -21.39 2.27
N TYR A 149 3.56 -20.59 1.94
CA TYR A 149 2.57 -20.16 2.91
C TYR A 149 1.69 -21.32 3.37
N ASN A 150 1.36 -21.28 4.65
CA ASN A 150 0.37 -22.08 5.34
C ASN A 150 -0.14 -21.25 6.53
N ILE A 151 -1.15 -21.73 7.26
CA ILE A 151 -1.79 -20.99 8.37
C ILE A 151 -0.78 -20.41 9.37
N ARG A 152 0.29 -21.17 9.68
CA ARG A 152 1.30 -20.80 10.68
C ARG A 152 2.15 -19.58 10.33
N ASN A 153 2.33 -19.26 9.05
CA ASN A 153 3.29 -18.24 8.59
C ASN A 153 2.63 -17.14 7.74
N LEU A 154 1.30 -16.99 7.82
CA LEU A 154 0.57 -15.92 7.12
C LEU A 154 1.01 -14.50 7.53
N HIS A 155 1.63 -14.35 8.71
CA HIS A 155 2.09 -13.05 9.20
C HIS A 155 3.52 -12.71 8.76
N ILE A 156 4.23 -13.62 8.07
CA ILE A 156 5.63 -13.43 7.67
C ILE A 156 5.66 -13.02 6.18
N PRO A 157 6.31 -11.91 5.81
CA PRO A 157 6.47 -11.52 4.41
C PRO A 157 7.21 -12.58 3.58
N GLU A 158 6.89 -12.71 2.29
CA GLU A 158 7.37 -13.82 1.46
C GLU A 158 8.89 -13.86 1.35
N VAL A 159 9.49 -12.67 1.16
CA VAL A 159 10.95 -12.50 1.05
C VAL A 159 11.63 -12.98 2.33
N CYS A 160 11.10 -12.57 3.50
CA CYS A 160 11.64 -12.98 4.80
C CYS A 160 11.53 -14.50 5.01
N LEU A 161 10.39 -15.09 4.62
CA LEU A 161 10.17 -16.53 4.73
C LEU A 161 11.11 -17.36 3.85
N LYS A 162 11.54 -16.81 2.71
CA LYS A 162 12.40 -17.48 1.73
C LYS A 162 13.87 -17.09 1.80
N TRP A 163 14.24 -16.11 2.63
CA TRP A 163 15.55 -15.49 2.63
C TRP A 163 16.73 -16.48 2.70
N GLU A 164 16.70 -17.39 3.68
CA GLU A 164 17.76 -18.41 3.86
C GLU A 164 17.77 -19.47 2.76
N LEU A 165 16.70 -19.58 1.98
CA LEU A 165 16.57 -20.53 0.88
C LEU A 165 16.96 -19.92 -0.47
N MET A 166 17.19 -18.60 -0.56
CA MET A 166 17.54 -17.94 -1.81
C MET A 166 19.00 -18.18 -2.19
N ASP A 167 19.25 -18.33 -3.49
CA ASP A 167 20.62 -18.25 -4.00
C ASP A 167 21.12 -16.79 -3.86
N GLU A 168 22.39 -16.60 -3.45
CA GLU A 168 22.97 -15.28 -3.16
C GLU A 168 22.84 -14.30 -4.36
N ASP A 169 23.13 -14.78 -5.56
CA ASP A 169 23.00 -13.98 -6.79
C ASP A 169 21.56 -13.54 -7.06
N TYR A 170 20.58 -14.41 -6.79
CA TYR A 170 19.17 -14.10 -6.98
C TYR A 170 18.72 -13.05 -5.96
N GLN A 171 19.09 -13.24 -4.70
CA GLN A 171 18.80 -12.32 -3.61
C GLN A 171 19.37 -10.91 -3.89
N GLY A 172 20.62 -10.84 -4.36
CA GLY A 172 21.28 -9.58 -4.71
C GLY A 172 20.60 -8.84 -5.86
N ARG A 173 20.06 -9.56 -6.86
CA ARG A 173 19.30 -8.96 -7.97
C ARG A 173 17.92 -8.51 -7.53
N LEU A 174 17.22 -9.35 -6.77
CA LEU A 174 15.86 -9.10 -6.28
C LEU A 174 15.79 -7.89 -5.35
N CYS A 175 16.74 -7.77 -4.43
CA CYS A 175 16.77 -6.73 -3.40
C CYS A 175 17.78 -5.63 -3.71
N ASN A 176 18.13 -5.44 -4.99
CA ASN A 176 19.07 -4.38 -5.39
C ASN A 176 18.48 -2.99 -5.03
N PRO A 177 19.13 -2.20 -4.17
CA PRO A 177 18.60 -0.89 -3.76
C PRO A 177 18.55 0.13 -4.91
N MET A 178 19.35 -0.06 -5.95
CA MET A 178 19.43 0.82 -7.13
C MET A 178 18.60 0.30 -8.31
N ASN A 179 17.63 -0.59 -8.07
CA ASN A 179 16.79 -1.11 -9.13
C ASN A 179 15.90 0.01 -9.75
N PRO A 180 15.60 -0.04 -11.05
CA PRO A 180 14.85 1.00 -11.74
C PRO A 180 13.32 0.87 -11.57
N PHE A 181 12.83 -0.13 -10.83
CA PHE A 181 11.42 -0.46 -10.77
C PHE A 181 10.71 0.22 -9.59
N VAL A 182 11.42 0.36 -8.47
CA VAL A 182 10.90 1.03 -7.28
C VAL A 182 11.04 2.54 -7.45
N SER A 183 9.98 3.26 -7.13
CA SER A 183 10.05 4.72 -6.93
C SER A 183 10.18 4.97 -5.44
N HIS A 184 11.23 5.68 -5.04
CA HIS A 184 11.38 6.15 -3.67
C HIS A 184 10.27 7.19 -3.40
N LYS A 185 9.28 6.80 -2.60
CA LYS A 185 8.19 7.70 -2.17
C LYS A 185 8.38 8.11 -0.72
N GLU A 186 7.60 9.09 -0.27
CA GLU A 186 7.47 9.46 1.14
C GLU A 186 7.08 8.23 2.00
N ILE A 187 7.61 8.16 3.22
CA ILE A 187 7.43 6.98 4.09
C ILE A 187 5.96 6.66 4.38
N ASP A 188 5.11 7.68 4.54
CA ASP A 188 3.67 7.53 4.78
C ASP A 188 2.95 6.81 3.62
N SER A 189 3.56 6.79 2.44
CA SER A 189 3.03 6.15 1.23
C SER A 189 3.72 4.83 0.88
N VAL A 190 4.80 4.48 1.58
CA VAL A 190 5.46 3.17 1.46
C VAL A 190 4.63 2.17 2.26
N ASN A 191 4.40 0.99 1.69
CA ASN A 191 3.69 -0.09 2.37
C ASN A 191 2.24 0.24 2.81
N ASN A 192 1.62 1.20 2.12
CA ASN A 192 0.24 1.60 2.32
C ASN A 192 -0.60 1.32 1.07
N ALA A 193 -1.73 0.63 1.26
CA ALA A 193 -2.68 0.26 0.23
C ALA A 193 -4.02 0.95 0.47
N VAL A 194 -4.65 1.50 -0.56
CA VAL A 194 -6.03 1.97 -0.43
C VAL A 194 -6.96 0.79 -0.65
N VAL A 195 -7.66 0.38 0.40
CA VAL A 195 -8.67 -0.69 0.36
C VAL A 195 -10.04 -0.08 0.58
N MET A 196 -11.01 -0.52 -0.22
CA MET A 196 -12.41 -0.16 -0.04
C MET A 196 -13.05 -1.24 0.82
N PRO A 197 -13.35 -0.99 2.12
CA PRO A 197 -14.12 -1.93 2.91
C PRO A 197 -15.54 -2.05 2.34
N ALA A 198 -16.22 -3.16 2.62
CA ALA A 198 -17.61 -3.32 2.20
C ALA A 198 -18.55 -2.27 2.82
N HIS A 199 -18.14 -1.65 3.93
CA HIS A 199 -18.83 -0.54 4.58
C HIS A 199 -17.87 0.59 4.96
N GLY A 200 -18.25 1.82 4.63
CA GLY A 200 -17.51 3.02 4.98
C GLY A 200 -16.68 3.59 3.82
N PRO A 201 -15.91 4.67 4.08
CA PRO A 201 -15.06 5.28 3.07
C PRO A 201 -13.83 4.41 2.76
N ALA A 202 -13.11 4.77 1.69
CA ALA A 202 -11.81 4.18 1.40
C ALA A 202 -10.88 4.32 2.61
N LYS A 203 -10.23 3.23 3.00
CA LYS A 203 -9.27 3.22 4.11
C LYS A 203 -7.89 2.83 3.60
N SER A 204 -6.86 3.46 4.16
CA SER A 204 -5.50 2.96 4.02
C SER A 204 -5.31 1.72 4.90
N MET A 205 -4.80 0.65 4.31
CA MET A 205 -4.37 -0.56 4.98
C MET A 205 -2.85 -0.65 4.84
N GLU A 206 -2.17 -0.67 5.98
CA GLU A 206 -0.74 -0.94 6.04
C GLU A 206 -0.50 -2.43 5.78
N TYR A 207 0.59 -2.74 5.07
CA TYR A 207 1.00 -4.11 4.79
C TYR A 207 2.51 -4.28 4.98
N ASP A 208 2.94 -5.46 5.41
CA ASP A 208 4.35 -5.73 5.66
C ASP A 208 5.01 -6.37 4.44
N ALA A 209 5.73 -5.58 3.64
CA ALA A 209 6.48 -6.08 2.50
C ALA A 209 7.92 -5.54 2.46
N VAL A 210 8.84 -6.37 1.96
CA VAL A 210 10.21 -5.96 1.65
C VAL A 210 10.22 -5.27 0.29
N ALA A 211 10.95 -4.15 0.19
CA ALA A 211 11.17 -3.46 -1.07
C ALA A 211 12.06 -4.33 -1.98
N THR A 212 11.50 -4.78 -3.11
CA THR A 212 12.19 -5.59 -4.11
C THR A 212 11.90 -5.05 -5.50
N THR A 213 12.47 -5.66 -6.55
CA THR A 213 12.10 -5.38 -7.95
C THR A 213 10.61 -5.55 -8.24
N HIS A 214 9.89 -6.31 -7.41
CA HIS A 214 8.44 -6.55 -7.53
C HIS A 214 7.57 -5.47 -6.90
N SER A 215 8.19 -4.49 -6.23
CA SER A 215 7.53 -3.30 -5.66
C SER A 215 7.43 -2.15 -6.70
N TRP A 216 7.04 -2.49 -7.93
CA TRP A 216 6.92 -1.55 -9.04
C TRP A 216 5.61 -0.76 -9.02
N ILE A 217 5.49 0.24 -9.90
CA ILE A 217 4.28 1.06 -10.06
C ILE A 217 3.74 0.91 -11.49
N PRO A 218 2.44 0.60 -11.67
CA PRO A 218 1.85 0.50 -13.00
C PRO A 218 1.89 1.84 -13.74
N LYS A 219 1.85 1.79 -15.06
CA LYS A 219 1.75 3.00 -15.89
C LYS A 219 0.53 3.85 -15.50
N ARG A 220 0.69 5.17 -15.54
CA ARG A 220 -0.40 6.11 -15.30
C ARG A 220 -1.46 6.04 -16.41
N ASN A 221 -2.70 6.41 -16.06
CA ASN A 221 -3.77 6.55 -17.03
C ASN A 221 -3.43 7.65 -18.06
N ARG A 222 -3.68 7.40 -19.34
CA ARG A 222 -3.32 8.29 -20.46
C ARG A 222 -4.49 9.08 -21.03
N SER A 223 -5.71 8.93 -20.49
CA SER A 223 -6.90 9.61 -21.01
C SER A 223 -6.77 11.14 -21.01
N ILE A 224 -6.04 11.72 -20.05
CA ILE A 224 -5.81 13.17 -19.95
C ILE A 224 -5.07 13.75 -21.16
N LEU A 225 -4.29 12.95 -21.90
CA LEU A 225 -3.55 13.40 -23.08
C LEU A 225 -4.45 13.93 -24.20
N ASN A 226 -5.70 13.47 -24.24
CA ASN A 226 -6.68 13.84 -25.26
C ASN A 226 -7.65 14.92 -24.76
N THR A 227 -7.34 15.59 -23.65
CA THR A 227 -8.19 16.61 -23.02
C THR A 227 -7.51 17.97 -23.03
N SER A 228 -8.28 19.04 -22.78
CA SER A 228 -7.75 20.40 -22.57
C SER A 228 -6.81 20.51 -21.36
N GLN A 229 -6.84 19.53 -20.44
CA GLN A 229 -6.04 19.49 -19.23
C GLN A 229 -4.65 18.87 -19.43
N ARG A 230 -4.23 18.62 -20.68
CA ARG A 230 -2.90 18.05 -20.98
C ARG A 230 -1.74 18.81 -20.31
N GLY A 231 -1.85 20.14 -20.19
CA GLY A 231 -0.82 20.98 -19.58
C GLY A 231 -0.48 20.61 -18.13
N ILE A 232 -1.43 20.02 -17.38
CA ILE A 232 -1.21 19.58 -15.99
C ILE A 232 -0.06 18.56 -15.89
N LEU A 233 0.16 17.75 -16.93
CA LEU A 233 1.25 16.78 -16.94
C LEU A 233 2.63 17.44 -17.01
N GLU A 234 2.73 18.58 -17.70
CA GLU A 234 3.98 19.35 -17.80
C GLU A 234 4.26 20.05 -16.47
N ASP A 235 3.23 20.64 -15.85
CA ASP A 235 3.32 21.23 -14.51
C ASP A 235 3.79 20.19 -13.48
N GLU A 236 3.18 19.01 -13.45
CA GLU A 236 3.56 17.93 -12.54
C GLU A 236 5.01 17.49 -12.76
N GLN A 237 5.47 17.38 -14.01
CA GLN A 237 6.86 17.05 -14.31
C GLN A 237 7.83 18.12 -13.81
N MET A 238 7.46 19.39 -13.92
CA MET A 238 8.26 20.50 -13.39
C MET A 238 8.32 20.46 -11.86
N TYR A 239 7.18 20.26 -11.19
CA TYR A 239 7.14 20.12 -9.73
C TYR A 239 7.96 18.92 -9.25
N GLN A 240 7.85 17.77 -9.90
CA GLN A 240 8.62 16.57 -9.56
C GLN A 240 10.14 16.81 -9.67
N LYS A 241 10.61 17.51 -10.71
CA LYS A 241 12.03 17.87 -10.82
C LYS A 241 12.49 18.79 -9.68
N CYS A 242 11.67 19.76 -9.29
CA CYS A 242 11.96 20.65 -8.18
C CYS A 242 12.02 19.88 -6.85
N CYS A 243 11.05 19.02 -6.57
CA CYS A 243 11.03 18.19 -5.35
C CYS A 243 12.22 17.22 -5.31
N ASN A 244 12.49 16.50 -6.40
CA ASN A 244 13.62 15.56 -6.46
C ASN A 244 14.98 16.25 -6.27
N LEU A 245 15.12 17.49 -6.74
CA LEU A 245 16.33 18.27 -6.49
C LEU A 245 16.40 18.74 -5.03
N PHE A 246 15.28 19.17 -4.46
CA PHE A 246 15.18 19.57 -3.05
C PHE A 246 15.56 18.42 -2.10
N GLU A 247 15.04 17.21 -2.35
CA GLU A 247 15.36 16.00 -1.57
C GLU A 247 16.85 15.65 -1.57
N LYS A 248 17.59 15.98 -2.64
CA LYS A 248 19.05 15.78 -2.66
C LYS A 248 19.79 16.68 -1.67
N PHE A 249 19.31 17.90 -1.44
CA PHE A 249 19.85 18.80 -0.41
C PHE A 249 19.31 18.49 0.98
N PHE A 250 18.08 17.98 1.06
CA PHE A 250 17.40 17.66 2.31
C PHE A 250 16.90 16.22 2.31
N PRO A 251 17.76 15.20 2.50
CA PRO A 251 17.35 13.80 2.45
C PRO A 251 16.25 13.43 3.46
N SER A 252 16.13 14.19 4.56
CA SER A 252 15.10 14.00 5.56
C SER A 252 13.69 14.38 5.09
N SER A 253 13.53 15.13 4.00
CA SER A 253 12.21 15.62 3.57
C SER A 253 11.27 14.49 3.17
N SER A 254 11.80 13.37 2.67
CA SER A 254 11.00 12.19 2.32
C SER A 254 10.50 11.40 3.54
N TYR A 255 11.08 11.65 4.72
CA TYR A 255 10.64 11.08 6.00
C TYR A 255 9.79 12.06 6.80
N ARG A 256 10.24 13.31 6.91
CA ARG A 256 9.59 14.36 7.68
C ARG A 256 9.38 15.59 6.80
N ARG A 257 8.13 16.03 6.68
CA ARG A 257 7.78 17.24 5.94
C ARG A 257 8.57 18.45 6.46
N PRO A 258 9.32 19.16 5.58
CA PRO A 258 10.07 20.34 5.97
C PRO A 258 9.12 21.49 6.33
N VAL A 259 9.53 22.33 7.29
CA VAL A 259 8.75 23.49 7.75
C VAL A 259 9.62 24.74 7.61
N GLY A 260 9.09 25.77 6.95
CA GLY A 260 9.78 27.05 6.79
C GLY A 260 9.00 28.01 5.90
N ILE A 261 9.15 29.31 6.18
CA ILE A 261 8.53 30.40 5.39
C ILE A 261 9.46 30.84 4.24
N SER A 262 10.76 30.53 4.35
CA SER A 262 11.76 30.82 3.32
C SER A 262 11.44 30.09 2.02
N SER A 263 11.85 30.67 0.89
CA SER A 263 11.70 30.00 -0.41
C SER A 263 12.54 28.72 -0.49
N MET A 264 12.09 27.73 -1.29
CA MET A 264 12.83 26.48 -1.50
C MET A 264 14.26 26.72 -2.00
N VAL A 265 14.43 27.65 -2.94
CA VAL A 265 15.74 27.97 -3.54
C VAL A 265 16.69 28.53 -2.48
N GLU A 266 16.21 29.39 -1.60
CA GLU A 266 17.02 29.98 -0.52
C GLU A 266 17.51 28.94 0.47
N ALA A 267 16.61 28.03 0.86
CA ALA A 267 16.95 26.92 1.73
C ALA A 267 18.02 26.02 1.08
N MET A 268 17.88 25.71 -0.22
CA MET A 268 18.84 24.89 -0.96
C MET A 268 20.22 25.57 -1.08
N VAL A 269 20.26 26.87 -1.41
CA VAL A 269 21.53 27.63 -1.52
C VAL A 269 22.22 27.74 -0.16
N SER A 270 21.45 28.03 0.90
CA SER A 270 21.98 28.06 2.27
C SER A 270 22.59 26.71 2.65
N ARG A 271 21.88 25.62 2.35
CA ARG A 271 22.36 24.26 2.61
C ARG A 271 23.61 23.92 1.81
N ALA A 272 23.63 24.24 0.52
CA ALA A 272 24.77 24.00 -0.37
C ALA A 272 26.05 24.69 0.12
N ARG A 273 25.95 25.93 0.62
CA ARG A 273 27.09 26.68 1.18
C ARG A 273 27.66 26.01 2.43
N ILE A 274 26.79 25.56 3.33
CA ILE A 274 27.20 24.90 4.58
C ILE A 274 27.83 23.54 4.27
N ASP A 275 27.20 22.72 3.44
CA ASP A 275 27.72 21.40 3.08
C ASP A 275 29.09 21.53 2.38
N ALA A 276 29.23 22.44 1.41
CA ALA A 276 30.51 22.70 0.75
C ALA A 276 31.60 23.18 1.72
N ARG A 277 31.24 23.99 2.72
CA ARG A 277 32.19 24.46 3.74
C ARG A 277 32.69 23.30 4.60
N ILE A 278 31.79 22.44 5.07
CA ILE A 278 32.12 21.27 5.88
C ILE A 278 32.95 20.26 5.06
N ASP A 279 32.58 20.03 3.79
CA ASP A 279 33.32 19.12 2.91
C ASP A 279 34.73 19.63 2.60
N PHE A 280 34.92 20.96 2.51
CA PHE A 280 36.25 21.57 2.36
C PHE A 280 37.09 21.44 3.64
N GLU A 281 36.51 21.75 4.81
CA GLU A 281 37.20 21.65 6.11
C GLU A 281 37.54 20.20 6.48
N SER A 282 36.71 19.23 6.07
CA SER A 282 36.96 17.80 6.26
C SER A 282 37.88 17.18 5.20
N GLY A 283 38.28 17.94 4.18
CA GLY A 283 39.21 17.49 3.14
C GLY A 283 38.60 16.58 2.06
N ARG A 284 37.27 16.49 1.95
CA ARG A 284 36.60 15.71 0.90
C ARG A 284 36.67 16.38 -0.48
N ILE A 285 36.72 17.71 -0.51
CA ILE A 285 36.80 18.50 -1.73
C ILE A 285 38.02 19.42 -1.75
N LYS A 286 38.48 19.77 -2.94
CA LYS A 286 39.62 20.69 -3.14
C LYS A 286 39.17 22.15 -3.03
N LYS A 287 40.14 23.05 -2.83
CA LYS A 287 39.91 24.50 -2.78
C LYS A 287 39.27 25.05 -4.06
N GLU A 288 39.61 24.48 -5.21
CA GLU A 288 39.06 24.87 -6.51
C GLU A 288 37.58 24.52 -6.63
N GLU A 289 37.19 23.29 -6.27
CA GLU A 289 35.79 22.83 -6.24
C GLU A 289 34.95 23.65 -5.26
N PHE A 290 35.50 23.97 -4.09
CA PHE A 290 34.84 24.85 -3.13
C PHE A 290 34.57 26.24 -3.70
N ALA A 291 35.56 26.86 -4.35
CA ALA A 291 35.40 28.18 -4.96
C ALA A 291 34.38 28.16 -6.11
N GLU A 292 34.34 27.08 -6.90
CA GLU A 292 33.37 26.89 -7.96
C GLU A 292 31.94 26.78 -7.42
N ILE A 293 31.71 25.96 -6.39
CA ILE A 293 30.39 25.82 -5.74
C ILE A 293 29.90 27.17 -5.19
N MET A 294 30.78 27.93 -4.53
CA MET A 294 30.45 29.25 -3.99
C MET A 294 30.10 30.27 -5.08
N LYS A 295 30.79 30.21 -6.22
CA LYS A 295 30.48 31.04 -7.39
C LYS A 295 29.11 30.70 -7.95
N ILE A 296 28.81 29.42 -8.16
CA ILE A 296 27.50 28.95 -8.65
C ILE A 296 26.37 29.40 -7.70
N CYS A 297 26.55 29.24 -6.39
CA CYS A 297 25.56 29.70 -5.40
C CYS A 297 25.29 31.21 -5.51
N SER A 298 26.33 32.01 -5.74
CA SER A 298 26.19 33.47 -5.89
C SER A 298 25.46 33.85 -7.18
N THR A 299 25.78 33.17 -8.29
CA THR A 299 25.06 33.36 -9.57
C THR A 299 23.58 32.99 -9.46
N ILE A 300 23.22 31.94 -8.71
CA ILE A 300 21.82 31.56 -8.48
C ILE A 300 21.07 32.65 -7.72
N GLU A 301 21.69 33.27 -6.71
CA GLU A 301 21.08 34.37 -5.95
C GLU A 301 20.90 35.63 -6.81
N GLU A 302 21.86 35.95 -7.67
CA GLU A 302 21.75 37.06 -8.62
C GLU A 302 20.59 36.86 -9.60
N LEU A 303 20.48 35.68 -10.20
CA LEU A 303 19.38 35.33 -11.11
C LEU A 303 18.01 35.36 -10.42
N ARG A 304 17.96 35.02 -9.12
CA ARG A 304 16.72 35.13 -8.33
C ARG A 304 16.33 36.59 -8.10
N ARG A 305 17.27 37.50 -7.85
CA ARG A 305 16.97 38.93 -7.63
C ARG A 305 16.47 39.64 -8.89
N GLN A 306 16.79 39.10 -10.07
CA GLN A 306 16.36 39.66 -11.36
C GLN A 306 14.94 39.22 -11.78
N LYS A 307 14.37 38.19 -11.15
CA LYS A 307 13.01 37.71 -11.38
C LYS A 307 12.05 38.19 -10.30
#